data_AF-A0A928A4D9-F1
#
_entry.id   AF-A0A928A4D9-F1
#
_cell.length_a   1.000
_cell.length_b   1.000
_cell.length_c   1.000
_cell.angle_alpha   90.00
_cell.angle_beta   90.00
_cell.angle_gamma   90.00
#
_symmetry.space_group_name_H-M   'P 1'
#
loop_
_entity.id
_entity.type
_entity.pdbx_description
1 polymer ?
#
loop_
_entity_poly.entity_id
_entity_poly.type
_entity_poly.pdbx_seq_one_letter_code
_entity_poly.pdbx_strand_id
1 'polypeptide(L)'
;MISNWKKTGKLSIVGKLGILFVIGLIFYIPNVFNVDLSAFDILAKDASEDIKNIFLILGIVTSICLFLLTTFLRAPFYYSQHYIYLRVVREEKFQIKDAFIGFSFYKQALKLYILMFLYIFIGFVLFVIPGIILIYKYKMAFYLLCEEPELTPKECLKKSSEITAGYKMDLLLMDLSFIGWDLLALLTLGILYIWLTPYKLASTTAAYLELNPSAYLEEKI
;
A
#
# COMPACT_ATOMS: atom_id res chain seq x y z
N MET A 1 -1.49 18.94 -13.83
CA MET A 1 -0.84 18.10 -12.80
C MET A 1 -1.19 16.63 -12.99
N ILE A 2 -2.44 16.20 -12.79
CA ILE A 2 -2.82 14.76 -12.89
C ILE A 2 -2.37 14.09 -14.20
N SER A 3 -2.57 14.75 -15.34
CA SER A 3 -2.12 14.24 -16.65
C SER A 3 -0.59 14.08 -16.74
N ASN A 4 0.17 14.96 -16.09
CA ASN A 4 1.63 14.90 -16.03
C ASN A 4 2.08 13.70 -15.20
N TRP A 5 1.53 13.54 -13.99
CA TRP A 5 1.84 12.40 -13.11
C TRP A 5 1.58 11.06 -13.80
N LYS A 6 0.43 10.96 -14.50
CA LYS A 6 0.07 9.78 -15.30
C LYS A 6 0.95 9.59 -16.53
N LYS A 7 1.50 10.65 -17.13
CA LYS A 7 2.42 10.54 -18.27
C LYS A 7 3.79 10.06 -17.79
N THR A 8 4.34 10.71 -16.76
CA THR A 8 5.63 10.34 -16.14
C THR A 8 5.58 8.91 -15.62
N GLY A 9 4.57 8.55 -14.83
CA GLY A 9 4.41 7.20 -14.30
C GLY A 9 4.31 6.13 -15.39
N LYS A 10 3.63 6.43 -16.52
CA LYS A 10 3.56 5.51 -17.66
C LYS A 10 4.92 5.35 -18.34
N LEU A 11 5.67 6.44 -18.51
CA LEU A 11 6.97 6.41 -19.18
C LEU A 11 8.01 5.65 -18.35
N SER A 12 8.03 5.90 -17.03
CA SER A 12 9.03 5.31 -16.12
C SER A 12 8.96 3.79 -16.00
N ILE A 13 7.83 3.17 -16.33
CA ILE A 13 7.66 1.70 -16.28
C ILE A 13 7.96 1.01 -17.62
N VAL A 14 8.14 1.76 -18.71
CA VAL A 14 8.43 1.19 -20.03
C VAL A 14 9.76 0.44 -19.98
N GLY A 15 9.78 -0.80 -20.47
CA GLY A 15 10.96 -1.67 -20.42
C GLY A 15 11.23 -2.35 -19.06
N LYS A 16 10.52 -1.97 -18.00
CA LYS A 16 10.70 -2.53 -16.64
C LYS A 16 9.53 -3.41 -16.17
N LEU A 17 8.49 -3.58 -17.00
CA LEU A 17 7.28 -4.33 -16.64
C LEU A 17 7.55 -5.77 -16.18
N GLY A 18 8.48 -6.48 -16.83
CA GLY A 18 8.79 -7.88 -16.47
C GLY A 18 9.30 -8.03 -15.04
N ILE A 19 10.28 -7.20 -14.64
CA ILE A 19 10.82 -7.23 -13.27
C ILE A 19 9.80 -6.71 -12.25
N LEU A 20 9.01 -5.69 -12.60
CA LEU A 20 7.95 -5.15 -11.74
C LEU A 20 6.82 -6.15 -11.52
N PHE A 21 6.51 -6.99 -12.50
CA PHE A 21 5.56 -8.08 -12.35
C PHE A 21 6.05 -9.10 -11.31
N VAL A 22 7.31 -9.55 -11.41
CA VAL A 22 7.90 -10.49 -10.44
C VAL A 22 7.91 -9.89 -9.03
N ILE A 23 8.32 -8.63 -8.88
CA ILE A 23 8.29 -7.91 -7.59
C ILE A 23 6.85 -7.80 -7.07
N GLY A 24 5.88 -7.50 -7.94
CA GLY A 24 4.47 -7.45 -7.61
C GLY A 24 3.94 -8.78 -7.07
N LEU A 25 4.35 -9.91 -7.65
CA LEU A 25 4.00 -11.24 -7.12
C LEU A 25 4.55 -11.46 -5.70
N ILE A 26 5.80 -11.04 -5.44
CA ILE A 26 6.40 -11.12 -4.11
C ILE A 26 5.57 -10.32 -3.09
N PHE A 27 5.17 -9.10 -3.44
CA PHE A 27 4.34 -8.25 -2.58
C PHE A 27 2.90 -8.78 -2.43
N TYR A 28 2.46 -9.66 -3.33
CA TYR A 28 1.15 -10.28 -3.24
C TYR A 28 1.11 -11.48 -2.29
N ILE A 29 2.25 -12.14 -2.03
CA ILE A 29 2.32 -13.35 -1.16
C ILE A 29 1.63 -13.15 0.20
N PRO A 30 1.85 -12.04 0.95
CA PRO A 30 1.16 -11.82 2.23
C PRO A 30 -0.37 -11.70 2.13
N ASN A 31 -0.91 -11.48 0.93
CA ASN A 31 -2.36 -11.41 0.68
C ASN A 31 -2.99 -12.77 0.35
N VAL A 32 -2.18 -13.79 0.03
CA VAL A 32 -2.69 -15.15 -0.29
C VAL A 32 -3.13 -15.89 0.98
N PHE A 33 -2.58 -15.52 2.13
CA PHE A 33 -2.99 -16.04 3.44
C PHE A 33 -4.32 -15.40 3.87
N ASN A 34 -5.44 -15.85 3.30
CA ASN A 34 -6.78 -15.49 3.77
C ASN A 34 -7.37 -16.61 4.61
N VAL A 35 -8.26 -16.22 5.53
CA VAL A 35 -8.99 -17.14 6.40
C VAL A 35 -10.13 -17.77 5.61
N ASP A 36 -10.17 -19.09 5.55
CA ASP A 36 -11.37 -19.82 5.19
C ASP A 36 -12.07 -20.29 6.48
N LEU A 37 -13.11 -19.55 6.89
CA LEU A 37 -13.92 -19.88 8.07
C LEU A 37 -14.80 -21.12 7.86
N SER A 38 -15.01 -21.54 6.60
CA SER A 38 -15.90 -22.66 6.28
C SER A 38 -15.43 -23.98 6.89
N ALA A 39 -14.13 -24.13 7.14
CA ALA A 39 -13.59 -25.31 7.81
C ALA A 39 -14.18 -25.51 9.21
N PHE A 40 -14.35 -24.42 9.98
CA PHE A 40 -14.96 -24.49 11.32
C PHE A 40 -16.46 -24.83 11.23
N ASP A 41 -17.16 -24.26 10.25
CA ASP A 41 -18.59 -24.54 10.02
C ASP A 41 -18.83 -26.01 9.61
N ILE A 42 -17.95 -26.58 8.78
CA ILE A 42 -17.99 -28.00 8.38
C ILE A 42 -17.78 -28.91 9.59
N LEU A 43 -16.77 -28.62 10.42
CA LEU A 43 -16.45 -29.41 11.60
C LEU A 43 -17.55 -29.35 12.67
N ALA A 44 -18.26 -28.22 12.77
CA ALA A 44 -19.32 -28.01 13.75
C ALA A 44 -20.73 -28.36 13.24
N LYS A 45 -20.87 -28.80 11.98
CA LYS A 45 -22.17 -28.95 11.29
C LYS A 45 -23.21 -29.74 12.08
N ASP A 46 -22.82 -30.90 12.60
CA ASP A 46 -23.70 -31.83 13.34
C ASP A 46 -23.47 -31.78 14.86
N ALA A 47 -22.72 -30.80 15.34
CA ALA A 47 -22.42 -30.66 16.76
C ALA A 47 -23.56 -30.01 17.55
N SER A 48 -23.56 -30.20 18.88
CA SER A 48 -24.46 -29.48 19.78
C SER A 48 -24.20 -27.97 19.75
N GLU A 49 -25.18 -27.18 20.19
CA GLU A 49 -25.11 -25.72 20.17
C GLU A 49 -23.92 -25.18 20.99
N ASP A 50 -23.63 -25.81 22.14
CA ASP A 50 -22.45 -25.48 22.95
C ASP A 50 -21.14 -25.70 22.20
N ILE A 51 -21.02 -26.82 21.46
CA ILE A 51 -19.83 -27.14 20.69
C ILE A 51 -19.70 -26.17 19.49
N LYS A 52 -20.81 -25.82 18.84
CA LYS A 52 -20.83 -24.81 17.76
C LYS A 52 -20.30 -23.46 18.24
N ASN A 53 -20.70 -23.02 19.43
CA ASN A 53 -20.20 -21.77 20.03
C ASN A 53 -18.69 -21.82 20.29
N ILE A 54 -18.15 -22.96 20.75
CA ILE A 54 -16.71 -23.14 20.93
C ILE A 54 -15.97 -23.04 19.59
N PHE A 55 -16.44 -23.73 18.54
CA PHE A 55 -15.82 -23.65 17.21
C PHE A 55 -15.91 -22.26 16.60
N LEU A 56 -17.00 -21.53 16.83
CA LEU A 56 -17.16 -20.14 16.41
C LEU A 56 -16.10 -19.24 17.08
N ILE A 57 -15.94 -19.35 18.41
CA ILE A 57 -14.92 -18.59 19.15
C ILE A 57 -13.51 -18.92 18.64
N LEU A 58 -13.20 -20.22 18.45
CA LEU A 58 -11.91 -20.65 17.90
C LEU A 58 -11.67 -20.11 16.49
N GLY A 59 -12.69 -20.10 15.64
CA GLY A 59 -12.64 -19.52 14.29
C GLY A 59 -12.36 -18.02 14.32
N ILE A 60 -13.03 -17.27 15.19
CA ILE A 60 -12.79 -15.83 15.37
C ILE A 60 -11.37 -15.58 15.88
N VAL A 61 -10.92 -16.29 16.91
CA VAL A 61 -9.58 -16.12 17.48
C VAL A 61 -8.51 -16.41 16.42
N THR A 62 -8.67 -17.50 15.67
CA THR A 62 -7.77 -17.87 14.58
C THR A 62 -7.76 -16.80 13.47
N SER A 63 -8.92 -16.26 13.13
CA SER A 63 -9.05 -15.17 12.14
C SER A 63 -8.31 -13.92 12.57
N ILE A 64 -8.47 -13.51 13.83
CA ILE A 64 -7.81 -12.34 14.40
C ILE A 64 -6.29 -12.56 14.41
N CYS A 65 -5.81 -13.74 14.85
CA CYS A 65 -4.39 -14.08 14.84
C CYS A 65 -3.78 -14.02 13.44
N LEU A 66 -4.45 -14.56 12.42
CA LEU A 66 -3.99 -14.53 11.03
C LEU A 66 -4.05 -13.12 10.42
N PHE A 67 -5.11 -12.35 10.71
CA PHE A 67 -5.21 -10.96 10.29
C PHE A 67 -4.07 -10.11 10.85
N LEU A 68 -3.73 -10.29 12.13
CA LEU A 68 -2.59 -9.63 12.74
C LEU A 68 -1.29 -10.08 12.07
N LEU A 69 -1.05 -11.38 11.96
CA LEU A 69 0.15 -11.94 11.33
C LEU A 69 0.38 -11.38 9.92
N THR A 70 -0.65 -11.39 9.06
CA THR A 70 -0.56 -10.85 7.70
C THR A 70 -0.32 -9.35 7.70
N THR A 71 -0.92 -8.60 8.62
CA THR A 71 -0.67 -7.16 8.78
C THR A 71 0.79 -6.87 9.14
N PHE A 72 1.37 -7.61 10.09
CA PHE A 72 2.78 -7.48 10.46
C PHE A 72 3.71 -7.81 9.28
N LEU A 73 3.39 -8.84 8.50
CA LEU A 73 4.16 -9.20 7.30
C LEU A 73 4.05 -8.18 6.18
N ARG A 74 2.92 -7.47 6.04
CA ARG A 74 2.72 -6.46 4.98
C ARG A 74 3.55 -5.20 5.17
N ALA A 75 3.83 -4.79 6.41
CA ALA A 75 4.55 -3.54 6.70
C ALA A 75 5.91 -3.40 5.97
N PRO A 76 6.85 -4.37 6.03
CA PRO A 76 8.12 -4.28 5.31
C PRO A 76 7.94 -4.28 3.79
N PHE A 77 7.00 -5.07 3.24
CA PHE A 77 6.73 -5.06 1.80
C PHE A 77 6.13 -3.74 1.34
N TYR A 78 5.27 -3.12 2.16
CA TYR A 78 4.72 -1.80 1.87
C TYR A 78 5.84 -0.74 1.79
N TYR A 79 6.82 -0.80 2.70
CA TYR A 79 8.03 0.03 2.62
C TYR A 79 8.83 -0.24 1.34
N SER A 80 9.18 -1.51 1.07
CA SER A 80 9.94 -1.90 -0.12
C SER A 80 9.27 -1.47 -1.42
N GLN A 81 7.93 -1.50 -1.48
CA GLN A 81 7.19 -1.02 -2.63
C GLN A 81 7.45 0.47 -2.88
N HIS A 82 7.31 1.32 -1.88
CA HIS A 82 7.53 2.76 -2.04
C HIS A 82 8.98 3.06 -2.43
N TYR A 83 9.93 2.35 -1.81
CA TYR A 83 11.35 2.42 -2.13
C TYR A 83 11.65 2.09 -3.61
N ILE A 84 11.11 0.97 -4.12
CA ILE A 84 11.33 0.56 -5.51
C ILE A 84 10.69 1.54 -6.48
N TYR A 85 9.46 2.01 -6.22
CA TYR A 85 8.81 2.93 -7.15
C TYR A 85 9.49 4.30 -7.20
N LEU A 86 10.10 4.78 -6.10
CA LEU A 86 10.99 5.95 -6.13
C LEU A 86 12.12 5.74 -7.15
N ARG A 87 12.83 4.61 -7.06
CA ARG A 87 13.90 4.26 -8.01
C ARG A 87 13.40 4.12 -9.44
N VAL A 88 12.23 3.52 -9.65
CA VAL A 88 11.63 3.34 -10.98
C VAL A 88 11.39 4.68 -11.66
N VAL A 89 10.79 5.65 -10.94
CA VAL A 89 10.47 6.97 -11.50
C VAL A 89 11.70 7.86 -11.65
N ARG A 90 12.70 7.72 -10.77
CA ARG A 90 14.01 8.37 -10.87
C ARG A 90 14.95 7.76 -11.92
N GLU A 91 14.53 6.71 -12.61
CA GLU A 91 15.39 5.98 -13.55
C GLU A 91 16.66 5.38 -12.89
N GLU A 92 16.59 5.14 -11.58
CA GLU A 92 17.67 4.49 -10.82
C GLU A 92 17.65 2.96 -11.02
N LYS A 93 18.81 2.34 -10.82
CA LYS A 93 18.92 0.89 -10.80
C LYS A 93 18.22 0.32 -9.55
N PHE A 94 17.47 -0.75 -9.76
CA PHE A 94 16.86 -1.56 -8.70
C PHE A 94 16.92 -3.04 -9.10
N GLN A 95 16.79 -3.92 -8.11
CA GLN A 95 16.90 -5.37 -8.24
C GLN A 95 15.76 -6.06 -7.51
N ILE A 96 15.48 -7.33 -7.85
CA ILE A 96 14.43 -8.12 -7.18
C ILE A 96 14.68 -8.21 -5.66
N LYS A 97 15.95 -8.27 -5.23
CA LYS A 97 16.32 -8.31 -3.81
C LYS A 97 15.83 -7.09 -3.02
N ASP A 98 15.64 -5.95 -3.70
CA ASP A 98 15.18 -4.71 -3.06
C ASP A 98 13.71 -4.84 -2.60
N ALA A 99 12.98 -5.85 -3.09
CA ALA A 99 11.67 -6.22 -2.55
C ALA A 99 11.71 -6.58 -1.05
N PHE A 100 12.88 -6.97 -0.53
CA PHE A 100 13.08 -7.35 0.86
C PHE A 100 13.77 -6.26 1.69
N ILE A 101 14.06 -5.08 1.13
CA ILE A 101 14.78 -4.03 1.87
C ILE A 101 14.03 -3.51 3.10
N GLY A 102 12.70 -3.52 3.06
CA GLY A 102 11.87 -3.10 4.18
C GLY A 102 12.01 -3.98 5.43
N PHE A 103 12.58 -5.19 5.32
CA PHE A 103 12.89 -6.01 6.50
C PHE A 103 14.04 -5.41 7.33
N SER A 104 14.99 -4.70 6.70
CA SER A 104 16.04 -3.97 7.41
C SER A 104 15.49 -2.80 8.22
N PHE A 105 14.40 -2.18 7.74
CA PHE A 105 13.71 -1.05 8.38
C PHE A 105 12.39 -1.45 9.04
N TYR A 106 12.25 -2.74 9.39
CA TYR A 106 10.99 -3.34 9.83
C TYR A 106 10.34 -2.57 10.99
N LYS A 107 11.13 -2.16 11.99
CA LYS A 107 10.61 -1.45 13.18
C LYS A 107 9.98 -0.11 12.81
N GLN A 108 10.64 0.69 11.97
CA GLN A 108 10.15 2.00 11.52
C GLN A 108 8.95 1.85 10.59
N ALA A 109 9.06 0.95 9.62
CA ALA A 109 7.97 0.64 8.68
C ALA A 109 6.71 0.17 9.40
N LEU A 110 6.85 -0.74 10.38
CA LEU A 110 5.74 -1.26 11.17
C LEU A 110 5.09 -0.18 12.03
N LYS A 111 5.89 0.65 12.72
CA LYS A 111 5.35 1.75 13.52
C LYS A 111 4.57 2.74 12.65
N LEU A 112 5.09 3.09 11.48
CA LEU A 112 4.39 3.97 10.55
C LEU A 112 3.10 3.31 10.01
N TYR A 113 3.16 2.04 9.64
CA TYR A 113 2.00 1.29 9.15
C TYR A 113 0.87 1.26 10.18
N ILE A 114 1.18 0.89 11.43
CA ILE A 114 0.21 0.82 12.53
C ILE A 114 -0.35 2.20 12.84
N LEU A 115 0.51 3.23 12.91
CA LEU A 115 0.07 4.59 13.23
C LEU A 115 -0.85 5.16 12.15
N MET A 116 -0.51 4.93 10.88
CA MET A 116 -1.33 5.33 9.73
C MET A 116 -2.67 4.58 9.74
N PHE A 117 -2.65 3.27 9.96
CA PHE A 117 -3.86 2.45 10.08
C PHE A 117 -4.77 2.96 11.20
N LEU A 118 -4.21 3.24 12.38
CA LEU A 118 -4.98 3.73 13.53
C LEU A 118 -5.69 5.06 13.21
N TYR A 119 -4.97 6.04 12.65
CA TYR A 119 -5.60 7.32 12.31
C TYR A 119 -6.68 7.18 11.25
N ILE A 120 -6.42 6.42 10.19
CA ILE A 120 -7.38 6.19 9.11
C ILE A 120 -8.62 5.45 9.65
N PHE A 121 -8.40 4.41 10.47
CA PHE A 121 -9.46 3.65 11.12
C PHE A 121 -10.34 4.53 12.01
N ILE A 122 -9.74 5.36 12.87
CA ILE A 122 -10.49 6.34 13.68
C ILE A 122 -11.27 7.30 12.78
N GLY A 123 -10.69 7.73 11.66
CA GLY A 123 -11.38 8.54 10.65
C GLY A 123 -12.64 7.86 10.15
N PHE A 124 -12.57 6.59 9.76
CA PHE A 124 -13.71 5.80 9.29
C PHE A 124 -14.74 5.50 10.38
N VAL A 125 -14.30 5.25 11.61
CA VAL A 125 -15.19 5.05 12.77
C VAL A 125 -16.03 6.30 13.02
N LEU A 126 -15.45 7.49 12.83
CA LEU A 126 -16.19 8.74 12.96
C LEU A 126 -17.15 8.93 11.79
N PHE A 127 -16.63 8.91 10.55
CA PHE A 127 -17.43 8.98 9.31
C PHE A 127 -16.60 8.51 8.10
N VAL A 128 -17.28 8.08 7.02
CA VAL A 128 -16.62 7.65 5.77
C VAL A 128 -15.78 8.77 5.14
N ILE A 129 -16.31 10.00 5.07
CA ILE A 129 -15.64 11.14 4.42
C ILE A 129 -14.30 11.51 5.10
N PRO A 130 -14.24 11.72 6.44
CA PRO A 130 -12.98 11.90 7.17
C PRO A 130 -11.97 10.77 6.96
N GLY A 131 -12.41 9.50 6.93
CA GLY A 131 -11.53 8.36 6.65
C GLY A 131 -10.83 8.50 5.30
N ILE A 132 -11.59 8.82 4.23
CA ILE A 132 -11.04 9.07 2.89
C ILE A 132 -10.05 10.24 2.91
N ILE A 133 -10.37 11.35 3.58
CA ILE A 133 -9.47 12.50 3.68
C ILE A 133 -8.14 12.11 4.33
N LEU A 134 -8.15 11.26 5.38
CA LEU A 134 -6.94 10.80 6.05
C LEU A 134 -6.09 9.87 5.18
N ILE A 135 -6.69 9.04 4.33
CA ILE A 135 -5.96 8.23 3.34
C ILE A 135 -5.10 9.16 2.47
N TYR A 136 -5.71 10.20 1.88
CA TYR A 136 -4.99 11.11 0.99
C TYR A 136 -4.02 12.03 1.74
N LYS A 137 -4.33 12.40 2.99
CA LYS A 137 -3.42 13.18 3.86
C LYS A 137 -2.10 12.44 4.14
N TYR A 138 -2.17 11.12 4.34
CA TYR A 138 -1.01 10.30 4.72
C TYR A 138 -0.43 9.46 3.57
N LYS A 139 -0.96 9.63 2.35
CA LYS A 139 -0.57 8.87 1.15
C LYS A 139 0.93 8.94 0.85
N MET A 140 1.61 10.01 1.28
CA MET A 140 3.03 10.26 1.00
C MET A 140 3.99 9.84 2.12
N ALA A 141 3.47 9.38 3.27
CA ALA A 141 4.28 9.16 4.46
C ALA A 141 5.33 8.05 4.30
N PHE A 142 5.03 7.01 3.53
CA PHE A 142 5.99 5.92 3.28
C PHE A 142 7.11 6.32 2.32
N TYR A 143 6.85 7.23 1.37
CA TYR A 143 7.92 7.76 0.52
C TYR A 143 8.91 8.58 1.36
N LEU A 144 8.41 9.44 2.25
CA LEU A 144 9.24 10.19 3.19
C LEU A 144 10.10 9.29 4.08
N LEU A 145 9.54 8.18 4.58
CA LEU A 145 10.32 7.23 5.38
C LEU A 145 11.39 6.47 4.54
N CYS A 146 11.17 6.33 3.23
CA CYS A 146 12.16 5.73 2.34
C CYS A 146 13.33 6.68 2.06
N GLU A 147 13.07 7.97 1.96
CA GLU A 147 14.09 8.99 1.69
C GLU A 147 14.84 9.41 2.97
N GLU A 148 14.10 9.68 4.03
CA GLU A 148 14.63 10.12 5.31
C GLU A 148 14.32 9.07 6.40
N PRO A 149 15.05 7.92 6.44
CA PRO A 149 14.79 6.84 7.39
C PRO A 149 15.03 7.23 8.87
N GLU A 150 15.68 8.38 9.10
CA GLU A 150 15.89 8.96 10.43
C GLU A 150 14.62 9.58 11.02
N LEU A 151 13.63 9.93 10.18
CA LEU A 151 12.39 10.54 10.64
C LEU A 151 11.56 9.58 11.49
N THR A 152 10.98 10.13 12.55
CA THR A 152 9.99 9.43 13.34
C THR A 152 8.73 9.21 12.50
N PRO A 153 7.98 8.10 12.67
CA PRO A 153 6.71 7.90 11.98
C PRO A 153 5.71 9.05 12.10
N LYS A 154 5.68 9.74 13.24
CA LYS A 154 4.84 10.94 13.43
C LYS A 154 5.28 12.11 12.54
N GLU A 155 6.58 12.29 12.38
CA GLU A 155 7.16 13.34 11.52
C GLU A 155 6.87 13.04 10.05
N CYS A 156 6.98 11.77 9.64
CA CYS A 156 6.57 11.33 8.29
C CYS A 156 5.09 11.66 8.00
N LEU A 157 4.18 11.38 8.95
CA LEU A 157 2.76 11.72 8.80
C LEU A 157 2.52 13.24 8.75
N LYS A 158 3.27 14.01 9.55
CA LYS A 158 3.19 15.48 9.56
C LYS A 158 3.65 16.05 8.21
N LYS A 159 4.85 15.70 7.76
CA LYS A 159 5.38 16.11 6.45
C LYS A 159 4.46 15.67 5.31
N SER A 160 3.94 14.44 5.34
CA SER A 160 2.96 13.98 4.34
C SER A 160 1.70 14.86 4.31
N SER A 161 1.23 15.31 5.48
CA SER A 161 0.07 16.22 5.55
C SER A 161 0.37 17.59 4.95
N GLU A 162 1.61 18.05 5.03
CA GLU A 162 2.06 19.33 4.46
C GLU A 162 2.20 19.22 2.94
N ILE A 163 2.86 18.17 2.44
CA ILE A 163 3.02 17.88 1.00
C ILE A 163 1.67 17.74 0.31
N THR A 164 0.72 17.08 0.96
CA THR A 164 -0.62 16.82 0.38
C THR A 164 -1.60 17.97 0.61
N ALA A 165 -1.22 19.01 1.36
CA ALA A 165 -2.07 20.17 1.59
C ALA A 165 -2.36 20.87 0.25
N GLY A 166 -3.64 21.10 -0.05
CA GLY A 166 -4.07 21.66 -1.35
C GLY A 166 -4.27 20.65 -2.47
N TYR A 167 -3.63 19.48 -2.43
CA TYR A 167 -3.64 18.50 -3.53
C TYR A 167 -4.43 17.21 -3.25
N LYS A 168 -5.09 17.08 -2.08
CA LYS A 168 -5.87 15.88 -1.72
C LYS A 168 -6.93 15.53 -2.75
N MET A 169 -7.61 16.55 -3.28
CA MET A 169 -8.64 16.37 -4.30
C MET A 169 -8.02 15.94 -5.64
N ASP A 170 -6.85 16.48 -6.01
CA ASP A 170 -6.15 16.05 -7.22
C ASP A 170 -5.70 14.59 -7.12
N LEU A 171 -5.20 14.16 -5.96
CA LEU A 171 -4.82 12.77 -5.70
C LEU A 171 -6.04 11.83 -5.72
N LEU A 172 -7.19 12.28 -5.21
CA LEU A 172 -8.46 11.54 -5.29
C LEU A 172 -8.94 11.44 -6.72
N LEU A 173 -8.95 12.53 -7.49
CA LEU A 173 -9.34 12.55 -8.89
C LEU A 173 -8.40 11.70 -9.75
N MET A 174 -7.11 11.66 -9.41
CA MET A 174 -6.16 10.75 -10.06
C MET A 174 -6.59 9.30 -9.84
N ASP A 175 -6.87 8.89 -8.60
CA ASP A 175 -7.31 7.52 -8.29
C ASP A 175 -8.67 7.20 -8.94
N LEU A 176 -9.62 8.15 -8.91
CA LEU A 176 -10.92 8.01 -9.60
C LEU A 176 -10.75 7.88 -11.11
N SER A 177 -9.76 8.52 -11.73
CA SER A 177 -9.48 8.37 -13.16
C SER A 177 -9.05 6.95 -13.55
N PHE A 178 -8.67 6.12 -12.57
CA PHE A 178 -8.35 4.70 -12.77
C PHE A 178 -9.53 3.76 -12.54
N ILE A 179 -10.66 4.24 -12.00
CA ILE A 179 -11.78 3.37 -11.62
C ILE A 179 -12.34 2.57 -12.82
N GLY A 180 -12.40 3.18 -14.01
CA GLY A 180 -12.82 2.49 -15.22
C GLY A 180 -11.86 1.37 -15.63
N TRP A 181 -10.55 1.57 -15.41
CA TRP A 181 -9.54 0.54 -15.64
C TRP A 181 -9.58 -0.56 -14.58
N ASP A 182 -9.86 -0.21 -13.32
CA ASP A 182 -10.05 -1.17 -12.25
C ASP A 182 -11.27 -2.07 -12.54
N LEU A 183 -12.39 -1.51 -13.01
CA LEU A 183 -13.57 -2.27 -13.44
C LEU A 183 -13.25 -3.20 -14.62
N LEU A 184 -12.52 -2.71 -15.62
CA LEU A 184 -12.08 -3.54 -16.75
C LEU A 184 -11.14 -4.66 -16.29
N ALA A 185 -10.25 -4.37 -15.33
CA ALA A 185 -9.36 -5.38 -14.77
C ALA A 185 -10.12 -6.50 -14.10
N LEU A 186 -11.17 -6.18 -13.34
CA LEU A 186 -12.07 -7.17 -12.75
C LEU A 186 -12.75 -8.05 -13.81
N LEU A 187 -13.21 -7.46 -14.93
CA LEU A 187 -13.80 -8.22 -16.04
C LEU A 187 -12.81 -9.17 -16.71
N THR A 188 -11.51 -8.84 -16.72
CA THR A 188 -10.44 -9.71 -17.22
C THR A 188 -9.91 -10.73 -16.20
N LEU A 189 -10.68 -11.02 -15.14
CA LEU A 189 -10.26 -11.86 -14.01
C LEU A 189 -8.95 -11.39 -13.35
N GLY A 190 -8.71 -10.08 -13.36
CA GLY A 190 -7.55 -9.44 -12.75
C GLY A 190 -6.28 -9.44 -13.60
N ILE A 191 -6.28 -10.00 -14.82
CA ILE A 191 -5.09 -10.03 -15.70
C ILE A 191 -4.57 -8.62 -15.98
N LEU A 192 -5.46 -7.65 -16.19
CA LEU A 192 -5.07 -6.27 -16.47
C LEU A 192 -4.31 -5.60 -15.30
N TYR A 193 -4.46 -6.10 -14.06
CA TYR A 193 -3.74 -5.56 -12.90
C TYR A 193 -2.22 -5.70 -13.03
N ILE A 194 -1.73 -6.60 -13.88
CA ILE A 194 -0.31 -6.76 -14.19
C ILE A 194 0.30 -5.45 -14.73
N TRP A 195 -0.42 -4.74 -15.60
CA TRP A 195 0.01 -3.45 -16.14
C TRP A 195 -0.52 -2.27 -15.34
N LEU A 196 -1.73 -2.40 -14.82
CA LEU A 196 -2.41 -1.29 -14.15
C LEU A 196 -1.79 -0.96 -12.78
N THR A 197 -1.40 -1.98 -12.00
CA THR A 197 -0.79 -1.77 -10.68
C THR A 197 0.52 -0.98 -10.75
N PRO A 198 1.52 -1.38 -11.55
CA PRO A 198 2.75 -0.61 -11.67
C PRO A 198 2.51 0.78 -12.24
N TYR A 199 1.51 0.92 -13.12
CA TYR A 199 1.14 2.23 -13.64
C TYR A 199 0.56 3.16 -12.56
N LYS A 200 -0.34 2.68 -11.71
CA LYS A 200 -0.92 3.46 -10.59
C LYS A 200 0.12 3.84 -9.55
N LEU A 201 1.00 2.91 -9.19
CA LEU A 201 2.08 3.13 -8.23
C LEU A 201 3.11 4.13 -8.76
N ALA A 202 3.57 3.98 -10.00
CA ALA A 202 4.49 4.93 -10.62
C ALA A 202 3.88 6.33 -10.79
N SER A 203 2.58 6.41 -11.11
CA SER A 203 1.87 7.70 -11.19
C SER A 203 1.78 8.39 -9.83
N THR A 204 1.54 7.62 -8.76
CA THR A 204 1.53 8.13 -7.38
C THR A 204 2.91 8.61 -6.95
N THR A 205 3.97 7.87 -7.29
CA THR A 205 5.34 8.29 -7.02
C THR A 205 5.73 9.54 -7.82
N ALA A 206 5.31 9.65 -9.08
CA ALA A 206 5.53 10.87 -9.85
C ALA A 206 4.84 12.09 -9.21
N ALA A 207 3.61 11.89 -8.69
CA ALA A 207 2.93 12.93 -7.92
C ALA A 207 3.70 13.29 -6.65
N TYR A 208 4.22 12.29 -5.91
CA TYR A 208 5.04 12.53 -4.73
C TYR A 208 6.25 13.41 -5.03
N LEU A 209 7.04 13.06 -6.06
CA LEU A 209 8.24 13.80 -6.43
C LEU A 209 7.90 15.24 -6.84
N GLU A 210 6.84 15.43 -7.63
CA GLU A 210 6.41 16.78 -8.08
C GLU A 210 5.91 17.65 -6.91
N LEU A 211 5.20 17.05 -5.96
CA LEU A 211 4.66 17.75 -4.79
C LEU A 211 5.68 17.97 -3.67
N ASN A 212 6.81 17.24 -3.68
CA ASN A 212 7.89 17.39 -2.71
C ASN A 212 9.20 17.81 -3.41
N PRO A 213 9.41 19.10 -3.75
CA PRO A 213 10.57 19.52 -4.52
C PRO A 213 11.93 19.21 -3.87
N SER A 214 12.01 19.10 -2.53
CA SER A 214 13.24 18.68 -1.86
C SER A 214 13.66 17.25 -2.23
N ALA A 215 12.70 16.38 -2.61
CA ALA A 215 12.96 15.03 -3.12
C ALA A 215 13.65 15.02 -4.50
N TYR A 216 13.70 16.14 -5.22
CA TYR A 216 14.47 16.27 -6.47
C TYR A 216 15.90 16.79 -6.25
N LEU A 217 16.19 17.42 -5.11
CA LEU A 217 17.44 18.15 -4.91
C LEU A 217 18.56 17.31 -4.26
N GLU A 218 18.22 16.24 -3.55
CA GLU A 218 19.20 15.28 -3.01
C GLU A 218 19.92 14.46 -4.10
N GLU A 219 19.51 14.59 -5.36
CA GLU A 219 20.12 13.92 -6.52
C GLU A 219 21.31 14.70 -7.11
N LYS A 220 21.59 15.93 -6.63
CA LYS A 220 22.64 16.81 -7.19
C LYS A 220 23.81 17.12 -6.26
N ILE A 221 23.94 16.43 -5.13
CA ILE A 221 25.07 16.59 -4.19
C ILE A 221 25.93 15.34 -4.22
#